data_AF-A0A7K4M5G5-F1
#
_entry.id   AF-A0A7K4M5G5-F1
#
_cell.length_a   1.000
_cell.length_b   1.000
_cell.length_c   1.000
_cell.angle_alpha   90.00
_cell.angle_beta   90.00
_cell.angle_gamma   90.00
#
_symmetry.space_group_name_H-M   'P 1'
#
loop_
_entity.id
_entity.type
_entity.pdbx_description
1 polymer ?
#
loop_
_entity_poly.entity_id
_entity_poly.type
_entity_poly.pdbx_seq_one_letter_code
_entity_poly.pdbx_strand_id
1 'polypeptide(L)' 'LLSLSRPYQSDPNFDPESILSKSTAAAGLCSWCLNIVRFYEVYCDVAPKRQALEE' A
#
# COMPACT_ATOMS: atom_id res chain seq x y z
N LEU A 1 8.40 -5.25 -6.60
CA LEU A 1 7.37 -4.28 -6.15
C LEU A 1 7.66 -3.78 -4.73
N LEU A 2 7.69 -4.66 -3.73
CA LEU A 2 7.86 -4.28 -2.31
C LEU A 2 9.20 -3.57 -2.01
N SER A 3 10.29 -3.94 -2.68
CA SER A 3 11.59 -3.27 -2.52
C SER A 3 11.59 -1.83 -3.05
N LEU A 4 10.78 -1.54 -4.09
CA LEU A 4 10.67 -0.23 -4.71
C LEU A 4 9.77 0.72 -3.92
N SER A 5 8.75 0.20 -3.25
CA SER A 5 7.79 1.02 -2.50
C SER A 5 8.26 1.40 -1.09
N ARG A 6 9.20 0.65 -0.48
CA ARG A 6 9.71 0.88 0.88
C ARG A 6 10.11 2.33 1.19
N PRO A 7 10.89 3.03 0.34
CA PRO A 7 11.28 4.41 0.62
C PRO A 7 10.07 5.36 0.76
N TYR A 8 9.00 5.11 0.00
CA TYR A 8 7.80 5.94 -0.01
C TYR A 8 6.85 5.64 1.15
N GLN A 9 6.82 4.40 1.67
CA GLN A 9 5.99 4.06 2.83
C GLN A 9 6.44 4.76 4.11
N SER A 10 7.70 5.17 4.19
CA SER A 10 8.29 5.84 5.37
C SER A 10 8.50 7.35 5.15
N ASP A 11 8.19 7.86 3.97
CA ASP A 11 8.39 9.27 3.63
C ASP A 11 7.19 10.10 4.10
N PRO A 12 7.37 11.04 5.06
CA PRO A 12 6.29 11.91 5.51
C PRO A 12 5.77 12.85 4.41
N ASN A 13 6.49 13.04 3.31
CA ASN A 13 6.00 13.79 2.15
C ASN A 13 5.10 12.93 1.24
N PHE A 14 5.10 11.61 1.43
CA PHE A 14 4.25 10.66 0.72
C PHE A 14 3.17 10.10 1.66
N ASP A 15 2.63 10.99 2.50
CA ASP A 15 1.54 10.71 3.42
C ASP A 15 0.22 11.33 2.87
N PRO A 16 -0.87 10.54 2.73
CA PRO A 16 -2.13 11.05 2.20
C PRO A 16 -2.72 12.20 3.00
N GLU A 17 -2.60 12.20 4.33
CA GLU A 17 -3.13 13.26 5.19
C GLU A 17 -2.39 14.58 4.95
N SER A 18 -1.05 14.49 4.85
CA SER A 18 -0.19 15.62 4.52
C SER A 18 -0.49 16.17 3.12
N ILE A 19 -0.69 15.30 2.12
CA ILE A 19 -0.99 15.70 0.73
C ILE A 19 -2.41 16.28 0.60
N LEU A 20 -3.36 15.84 1.42
CA LEU A 20 -4.75 16.33 1.39
C LEU A 20 -4.84 17.84 1.53
N SER A 21 -3.97 18.45 2.34
CA SER A 21 -3.87 19.90 2.51
C SER A 21 -3.49 20.66 1.23
N LYS A 22 -2.88 19.98 0.25
CA LYS A 22 -2.38 20.55 -1.01
C LYS A 22 -3.23 20.16 -2.22
N SER A 23 -3.71 18.91 -2.28
CA SER A 23 -4.52 18.41 -3.39
C SER A 23 -5.27 17.13 -3.00
N THR A 24 -6.60 17.19 -3.04
CA THR A 24 -7.48 16.04 -2.77
C THR A 24 -7.27 14.90 -3.77
N ALA A 25 -7.10 15.23 -5.06
CA ALA A 25 -6.87 14.21 -6.09
C ALA A 25 -5.54 13.47 -5.86
N ALA A 26 -4.47 14.21 -5.54
CA ALA A 26 -3.17 13.61 -5.25
C ALA A 26 -3.17 12.78 -3.96
N ALA A 27 -3.92 13.22 -2.93
CA ALA A 27 -4.09 12.45 -1.70
C ALA A 27 -4.77 11.10 -1.97
N GLY A 28 -5.79 11.09 -2.84
CA GLY A 28 -6.44 9.86 -3.29
C GLY A 28 -5.46 8.90 -3.99
N LEU A 29 -4.61 9.41 -4.89
CA LEU A 29 -3.59 8.61 -5.56
C LEU A 29 -2.52 8.08 -4.60
N CYS A 30 -2.05 8.90 -3.67
CA CYS A 30 -1.10 8.48 -2.64
C CYS A 30 -1.68 7.35 -1.78
N SER A 31 -2.91 7.54 -1.28
CA SER A 31 -3.62 6.52 -0.51
C SER A 31 -3.80 5.22 -1.30
N TRP A 32 -4.22 5.32 -2.56
CA TRP A 32 -4.37 4.14 -3.42
C TRP A 32 -3.05 3.38 -3.59
N CYS A 33 -1.95 4.07 -3.90
CA CYS A 33 -0.63 3.46 -4.04
C CYS A 33 -0.20 2.70 -2.78
N LEU A 34 -0.34 3.30 -1.60
CA LEU A 34 0.00 2.67 -0.32
C LEU A 34 -0.87 1.43 -0.06
N ASN A 35 -2.17 1.52 -0.32
CA ASN A 35 -3.10 0.41 -0.13
C ASN A 35 -2.84 -0.76 -1.08
N ILE A 36 -2.46 -0.52 -2.34
CA ILE A 36 -2.11 -1.60 -3.28
C ILE A 36 -0.90 -2.38 -2.79
N VAL A 37 0.12 -1.67 -2.30
CA VAL A 37 1.32 -2.30 -1.73
C VAL A 37 0.94 -3.13 -0.50
N ARG A 38 0.15 -2.54 0.42
CA ARG A 38 -0.29 -3.23 1.64
C ARG A 38 -1.15 -4.46 1.34
N PHE A 39 -2.05 -4.35 0.38
CA PHE A 39 -2.87 -5.47 -0.07
C PHE A 39 -2.00 -6.62 -0.58
N TYR A 40 -0.97 -6.31 -1.38
CA TYR A 40 -0.07 -7.33 -1.90
C TYR A 40 0.74 -8.03 -0.80
N GLU A 41 1.21 -7.30 0.22
CA GLU A 41 1.87 -7.90 1.39
C GLU A 41 0.96 -8.93 2.09
N VAL A 42 -0.28 -8.53 2.38
CA VAL A 42 -1.27 -9.41 3.01
C VAL A 42 -1.63 -10.59 2.10
N TYR A 43 -1.73 -10.36 0.78
CA TYR A 43 -1.99 -11.41 -0.19
C TYR A 43 -0.90 -12.49 -0.14
N CYS A 44 0.38 -12.12 -0.07
CA CYS A 44 1.49 -13.07 0.04
C CYS A 44 1.38 -13.96 1.30
N ASP A 45 0.90 -13.41 2.42
CA ASP A 45 0.71 -14.15 3.66
C ASP A 45 -0.55 -15.03 3.65
N VAL A 46 -1.60 -14.59 2.94
CA VAL A 46 -2.92 -15.24 2.92
C VAL A 46 -3.03 -16.29 1.83
N ALA A 47 -2.38 -16.10 0.69
CA ALA A 47 -2.38 -17.07 -0.43
C ALA A 47 -2.02 -18.51 -0.02
N PRO A 48 -0.89 -18.77 0.69
CA PRO A 48 -0.55 -20.13 1.10
C PRO A 48 -1.54 -20.71 2.12
N LYS A 49 -2.09 -19.87 3.00
CA LYS A 49 -3.11 -20.30 3.97
C LYS A 49 -4.42 -20.71 3.29
N ARG A 50 -4.81 -19.99 2.22
CA ARG A 50 -5.96 -20.35 1.40
C ARG A 50 -5.75 -21.66 0.65
N GLN A 51 -4.58 -21.83 0.04
CA GLN A 51 -4.24 -23.08 -0.64
C GLN A 51 -4.30 -24.28 0.32
N ALA A 52 -3.71 -24.17 1.52
CA ALA A 52 -3.72 -25.25 2.51
C ALA A 52 -5.12 -25.58 3.08
N LEU A 53 -6.11 -24.69 2.92
CA LEU A 53 -7.50 -24.95 3.30
C LEU A 53 -8.29 -25.65 2.18
N GLU A 54 -7.85 -25.50 0.94
CA GLU A 54 -8.48 -26.11 -0.24
C GLU A 54 -7.98 -27.55 -0.50
N GLU A 55 -6.87 -27.96 0.15
CA GLU A 55 -6.31 -29.32 0.19
C GLU A 55 -6.93 -30.17 1.33
#